data_AF-A0A401LQ92-F1
#
_entry.id   AF-A0A401LQ92-F1
#
_cell.length_a   1.000
_cell.length_b   1.000
_cell.length_c   1.000
_cell.angle_alpha   90.00
_cell.angle_beta   90.00
_cell.angle_gamma   90.00
#
_symmetry.space_group_name_H-M   'P 1'
#
loop_
_entity.id
_entity.type
_entity.pdbx_description
1 polymer ?
#
loop_
_entity_poly.entity_id
_entity_poly.type
_entity_poly.pdbx_seq_one_letter_code
_entity_poly.pdbx_strand_id
1 'polypeptide(L)' 'MAKSAFGKFIYDCLDGIVFKVRKNGNKTVYLCGGLNKEGLKEVLGMWIGKNESAAFWMGVLTDLKARGVEDILITV' A
#
# COMPACT_ATOMS: atom_id res chain seq x y z
N MET A 1 1.96 1.55 26.37
CA MET A 1 2.30 0.92 25.08
C MET A 1 1.10 1.13 24.17
N ALA A 2 1.18 2.04 23.19
CA ALA A 2 0.05 2.33 22.32
C ALA A 2 -0.17 1.11 21.41
N LYS A 3 -1.37 0.49 21.45
CA LYS A 3 -1.72 -0.53 20.47
C LYS A 3 -1.69 0.12 19.09
N SER A 4 -0.86 -0.40 18.19
CA SER A 4 -0.91 -0.03 16.78
C SER A 4 -2.34 -0.18 16.28
N ALA A 5 -2.89 0.86 15.65
CA ALA A 5 -4.21 0.80 15.03
C ALA A 5 -4.24 -0.17 13.85
N PHE A 6 -3.07 -0.47 13.28
CA PHE A 6 -2.89 -1.40 12.19
C PHE A 6 -2.46 -2.76 12.76
N GLY A 7 -3.27 -3.79 12.56
CA GLY A 7 -2.99 -5.17 13.01
C GLY A 7 -2.48 -6.06 11.89
N LYS A 8 -2.87 -7.34 11.92
CA LYS A 8 -2.74 -8.25 10.78
C LYS A 8 -3.77 -7.90 9.71
N PHE A 9 -3.37 -7.87 8.44
CA PHE A 9 -4.25 -7.62 7.29
C PHE A 9 -4.19 -8.79 6.30
N ILE A 10 -5.31 -9.01 5.62
CA ILE A 10 -5.35 -9.85 4.42
C ILE A 10 -5.20 -8.93 3.22
N TYR A 11 -4.26 -9.27 2.35
CA TYR A 11 -3.96 -8.49 1.17
C TYR A 11 -4.89 -8.86 0.01
N ASP A 12 -5.61 -7.89 -0.55
CA ASP A 12 -6.55 -8.12 -1.67
C ASP A 12 -5.96 -7.63 -3.00
N CYS A 13 -5.39 -6.41 -3.06
CA CYS A 13 -4.92 -5.85 -4.34
C CYS A 13 -3.92 -4.68 -4.23
N LEU A 14 -2.82 -4.79 -4.98
CA LEU A 14 -1.90 -3.70 -5.34
C LEU A 14 -2.33 -3.21 -6.73
N ASP A 15 -2.84 -1.98 -6.83
CA ASP A 15 -3.25 -1.41 -8.11
C ASP A 15 -2.45 -0.14 -8.42
N GLY A 16 -2.28 0.17 -9.71
CA GLY A 16 -1.55 1.32 -10.22
C GLY A 16 -2.41 2.12 -11.18
N ILE A 17 -2.80 3.33 -10.80
CA ILE A 17 -3.57 4.24 -11.67
C ILE A 17 -2.64 5.29 -12.26
N VAL A 18 -2.59 5.35 -13.60
CA VAL A 18 -1.75 6.32 -14.31
C VAL A 18 -2.51 7.62 -14.55
N PHE A 19 -1.95 8.73 -14.08
CA PHE A 19 -2.47 10.08 -14.28
C PHE A 19 -1.51 10.90 -15.13
N LYS A 20 -2.07 11.73 -16.02
CA LYS A 20 -1.30 12.72 -16.77
C LYS A 20 -1.21 14.02 -15.98
N VAL A 21 -0.01 14.34 -15.50
CA VAL A 21 0.23 15.53 -14.68
C VAL A 21 0.73 16.67 -15.54
N ARG A 22 0.14 17.87 -15.37
CA ARG A 22 0.38 19.05 -16.23
C ARG A 22 1.86 19.46 -16.33
N LYS A 23 2.63 19.28 -15.27
CA LYS A 23 4.10 19.39 -15.24
C LYS A 23 4.64 18.08 -14.66
N ASN A 24 5.49 17.35 -15.39
CA ASN A 24 6.09 16.04 -15.07
C ASN A 24 5.53 14.80 -15.79
N GLY A 25 4.68 14.97 -16.81
CA GLY A 25 4.25 13.85 -17.67
C GLY A 25 3.36 12.83 -16.93
N ASN A 26 3.43 11.57 -17.34
CA ASN A 26 2.65 10.50 -16.71
C ASN A 26 3.23 10.15 -15.33
N LYS A 27 2.35 9.96 -14.35
CA LYS A 27 2.67 9.49 -13.01
C LYS A 27 1.75 8.34 -12.65
N THR A 28 2.29 7.34 -11.98
CA THR A 28 1.48 6.22 -11.47
C THR A 28 1.29 6.40 -9.97
N VAL A 29 0.03 6.32 -9.57
CA VAL A 29 -0.39 6.28 -8.18
C VAL A 29 -0.65 4.83 -7.82
N TYR A 30 0.13 4.31 -6.90
CA TYR A 30 0.00 2.95 -6.39
C TYR A 30 -0.91 2.95 -5.17
N LEU A 31 -1.99 2.18 -5.24
CA LEU A 31 -2.97 1.96 -4.19
C LEU A 31 -2.76 0.58 -3.60
N CYS A 32 -2.78 0.51 -2.27
CA CYS A 32 -2.67 -0.73 -1.54
C CYS A 32 -3.96 -0.91 -0.74
N GLY A 33 -4.78 -1.88 -1.16
CA GLY A 33 -6.02 -2.25 -0.50
C GLY A 33 -5.89 -3.57 0.25
N GLY A 34 -6.58 -3.68 1.39
CA GLY A 34 -6.63 -4.92 2.15
C GLY A 34 -7.93 -5.07 2.93
N LEU A 35 -8.14 -6.25 3.50
CA LEU A 35 -9.20 -6.52 4.47
C LEU A 35 -8.60 -6.47 5.87
N ASN A 36 -9.28 -5.76 6.76
CA ASN A 36 -8.97 -5.80 8.18
C ASN A 36 -9.49 -7.12 8.80
N LYS A 37 -9.24 -7.34 10.10
CA LYS A 37 -9.66 -8.56 10.81
C LYS A 37 -11.18 -8.75 10.89
N GLU A 38 -11.95 -7.69 10.67
CA GLU A 38 -13.41 -7.69 10.68
C GLU A 38 -13.98 -7.98 9.28
N GLY A 39 -13.11 -8.19 8.27
CA GLY A 39 -13.50 -8.43 6.89
C GLY A 39 -13.93 -7.16 6.15
N LEU A 40 -13.59 -5.98 6.68
CA LEU A 40 -13.89 -4.70 6.03
C LEU A 40 -12.75 -4.29 5.11
N LYS A 41 -13.09 -3.80 3.91
CA LYS A 41 -12.13 -3.26 2.95
C LYS A 41 -11.60 -1.93 3.45
N GLU A 42 -10.27 -1.82 3.50
CA GLU A 42 -9.55 -0.62 3.91
C GLU A 42 -8.45 -0.28 2.90
N VAL A 43 -8.26 1.02 2.67
CA VAL A 43 -7.11 1.52 1.91
C VAL A 43 -5.94 1.65 2.88
N LEU A 44 -4.95 0.78 2.72
CA LEU A 44 -3.76 0.75 3.54
C LEU A 44 -2.82 1.90 3.17
N GLY A 45 -2.80 2.37 1.92
CA GLY A 45 -2.08 3.58 1.57
C GLY A 45 -2.04 3.88 0.08
N MET A 46 -1.40 5.01 -0.24
CA MET A 46 -1.26 5.51 -1.59
C MET A 46 0.12 6.14 -1.79
N TRP A 47 0.84 5.74 -2.84
CA TRP A 47 2.20 6.22 -3.12
C TRP A 47 2.32 6.65 -4.58
N ILE A 48 3.06 7.75 -4.82
CA ILE A 48 3.33 8.21 -6.18
C ILE A 48 4.71 7.70 -6.59
N GLY A 49 4.73 6.78 -7.55
CA GLY A 49 5.97 6.28 -8.13
C GLY A 49 6.35 7.05 -9.40
N LYS A 50 7.66 7.21 -9.63
CA LYS A 50 8.17 7.59 -10.95
C LYS A 50 8.19 6.38 -11.89
N ASN A 51 8.66 5.23 -11.42
CA ASN A 51 8.79 3.95 -12.13
C ASN A 51 8.52 2.78 -11.16
N GLU A 52 8.00 1.66 -11.67
CA GLU A 52 7.92 0.40 -10.90
C GLU A 52 9.32 -0.18 -10.72
N SER A 53 9.71 -0.39 -9.47
CA SER A 53 10.98 -1.02 -9.14
C SER A 53 10.88 -1.76 -7.82
N ALA A 54 11.74 -2.77 -7.64
CA ALA A 54 11.83 -3.47 -6.37
C ALA A 54 12.16 -2.51 -5.20
N ALA A 55 13.02 -1.51 -5.44
CA ALA A 55 13.37 -0.51 -4.43
C ALA A 55 12.17 0.34 -4.00
N PHE A 56 11.29 0.72 -4.95
CA PHE A 56 10.06 1.43 -4.64
C PHE A 56 9.14 0.58 -3.75
N TRP A 57 8.90 -0.68 -4.14
CA TRP A 57 8.04 -1.58 -3.37
C TRP A 57 8.59 -1.90 -1.98
N MET A 58 9.92 -2.02 -1.84
CA MET A 58 10.57 -2.13 -0.53
C MET A 58 10.31 -0.90 0.35
N GLY A 59 10.28 0.30 -0.24
CA GLY A 59 9.89 1.53 0.46
C GLY A 59 8.44 1.49 0.94
N VAL A 60 7.51 1.05 0.08
CA VAL A 60 6.09 0.89 0.42
C VAL A 60 5.91 -0.08 1.60
N LEU A 61 6.53 -1.26 1.55
CA LEU A 61 6.43 -2.26 2.61
C LEU A 61 7.07 -1.77 3.93
N THR A 62 8.15 -1.01 3.84
CA THR A 62 8.80 -0.40 5.02
C THR A 62 7.89 0.63 5.68
N ASP A 63 7.19 1.45 4.90
CA ASP A 63 6.21 2.41 5.41
C ASP A 63 5.02 1.72 6.08
N LEU A 64 4.48 0.66 5.47
CA LEU A 64 3.42 -0.15 6.08
C LEU A 64 3.86 -0.74 7.43
N LYS A 65 5.08 -1.27 7.51
CA LYS A 65 5.65 -1.77 8.77
C LYS A 65 5.83 -0.67 9.81
N ALA A 66 6.31 0.51 9.40
CA ALA A 66 6.48 1.65 10.29
C ALA A 66 5.14 2.18 10.85
N ARG A 67 4.06 2.04 10.06
CA ARG A 67 2.68 2.34 10.46
C ARG A 67 2.05 1.25 11.32
N GLY A 68 2.79 0.18 11.59
CA GLY A 68 2.43 -0.87 12.52
C GLY A 68 1.71 -2.07 11.90
N VAL A 69 1.73 -2.22 10.57
CA VAL A 69 1.35 -3.50 9.96
C VAL A 69 2.36 -4.56 10.39
N GLU A 70 1.88 -5.54 11.15
CA GLU A 70 2.72 -6.60 11.72
C GLU A 70 2.88 -7.79 10.77
N ASP A 71 1.82 -8.12 10.04
CA ASP A 71 1.73 -9.35 9.24
C ASP A 71 0.77 -9.14 8.06
N ILE A 72 1.10 -9.72 6.92
CA ILE A 72 0.35 -9.60 5.66
C ILE A 72 0.15 -11.01 5.10
N LEU A 73 -1.10 -11.45 5.03
CA LEU A 73 -1.45 -12.66 4.30
C LEU A 73 -1.65 -12.34 2.82
N ILE A 74 -0.85 -12.95 1.96
CA ILE A 74 -1.03 -12.91 0.50
C ILE A 74 -1.58 -14.27 0.06
N THR A 75 -2.74 -14.26 -0.58
CA THR A 75 -3.37 -15.46 -1.15
C THR A 75 -3.82 -15.16 -2.57
N VAL A 76 -3.85 -16.18 -3.44
CA VAL A 76 -4.33 -16.12 -4.82
C VAL A 76 -5.62 -16.90 -4.99
#